data_AF-A0A2L0ERJ7-F1
#
_entry.id   AF-A0A2L0ERJ7-F1
#
_cell.length_a   1.000
_cell.length_b   1.000
_cell.length_c   1.000
_cell.angle_alpha   90.00
_cell.angle_beta   90.00
_cell.angle_gamma   90.00
#
_symmetry.space_group_name_H-M   'P 1'
#
loop_
_entity.id
_entity.type
_entity.pdbx_description
1 polymer ?
#
loop_
_entity_poly.entity_id
_entity_poly.type
_entity_poly.pdbx_seq_one_letter_code
_entity_poly.pdbx_strand_id
1 'polypeptide(L)'
;MTARPEAIAERLSELAANVLAPLVLGGPLHLVRPFGVRLALLLGDGAPAIDRDLASRIELARVRVARLIAPIDTLPELTSADWALLCALNDLLQLTNHELAGPLTRSRYPRLLASVRDLCELVPAPPDVATALSRHATFARVLDCFRTDAQVVWWTGSASFRGQPPPPRLLRWRQLRNVTVSTRRVGLAEMAQGIPGLAAPDYADALALWLTRTPLTDLATATRKSPPFAWSASTLAIVATVPGRSLAYRALLRQPHDLAVAALARAAREVPPRFGQARVLAESFASEVAAGIKLLDERSGAA
;
A
#
# COMPACT_ATOMS: atom_id res chain seq x y z
N MET A 1 5.04 -14.77 27.55
CA MET A 1 5.84 -13.52 27.58
C MET A 1 4.98 -12.36 27.11
N THR A 2 4.58 -11.50 28.04
CA THR A 2 4.02 -10.15 27.79
C THR A 2 5.18 -9.22 27.43
N ALA A 3 5.05 -8.45 26.35
CA ALA A 3 6.06 -7.45 26.00
C ALA A 3 6.01 -6.31 27.03
N ARG A 4 7.17 -5.77 27.42
CA ARG A 4 7.23 -4.61 28.32
C ARG A 4 6.64 -3.39 27.60
N PRO A 5 5.81 -2.55 28.25
CA PRO A 5 5.20 -1.37 27.60
C PRO A 5 6.21 -0.44 26.91
N GLU A 6 7.38 -0.24 27.53
CA GLU A 6 8.47 0.57 26.97
C GLU A 6 8.98 0.05 25.62
N ALA A 7 9.07 -1.28 25.46
CA ALA A 7 9.49 -1.88 24.20
C ALA A 7 8.42 -1.71 23.11
N ILE A 8 7.14 -1.73 23.46
CA ILE A 8 6.05 -1.45 22.49
C ILE A 8 6.11 0.03 22.06
N ALA A 9 6.35 0.93 23.01
CA ALA A 9 6.50 2.36 22.78
C ALA A 9 7.66 2.69 21.82
N GLU A 10 8.84 2.11 22.05
CA GLU A 10 10.00 2.26 21.16
C GLU A 10 9.67 1.78 19.74
N ARG A 11 9.04 0.61 19.63
CA ARG A 11 8.68 0.01 18.33
C ARG A 11 7.64 0.82 17.56
N LEU A 12 6.71 1.46 18.27
CA LEU A 12 5.76 2.39 17.66
C LEU A 12 6.48 3.65 17.14
N SER A 13 7.37 4.24 17.95
CA SER A 13 8.15 5.41 17.55
C SER A 13 9.02 5.14 16.34
N GLU A 14 9.69 3.97 16.28
CA GLU A 14 10.43 3.52 15.11
C GLU A 14 9.53 3.42 13.87
N LEU A 15 8.34 2.82 14.00
CA LEU A 15 7.39 2.67 12.90
C LEU A 15 6.88 4.03 12.41
N ALA A 16 6.56 4.93 13.33
CA ALA A 16 6.08 6.27 13.02
C ALA A 16 7.14 7.09 12.26
N ALA A 17 8.37 7.13 12.78
CA ALA A 17 9.44 7.94 12.20
C ALA A 17 9.96 7.38 10.87
N ASN A 18 10.08 6.05 10.76
CA ASN A 18 10.77 5.42 9.63
C ASN A 18 9.85 4.90 8.53
N VAL A 19 8.56 4.70 8.81
CA VAL A 19 7.58 4.16 7.86
C VAL A 19 6.38 5.09 7.66
N LEU A 20 5.65 5.46 8.72
CA LEU A 20 4.46 6.31 8.59
C LEU A 20 4.81 7.68 8.01
N ALA A 21 5.79 8.37 8.62
CA ALA A 21 6.13 9.72 8.25
C ALA A 21 6.64 9.81 6.80
N PRO A 22 7.59 8.98 6.33
CA PRO A 22 8.03 9.03 4.93
C PRO A 22 6.94 8.57 3.95
N LEU A 23 6.02 7.69 4.36
CA LEU A 23 4.88 7.30 3.53
C LEU A 23 3.93 8.48 3.30
N VAL A 24 3.58 9.21 4.36
CA VAL A 24 2.63 10.33 4.30
C VAL A 24 3.30 11.59 3.74
N LEU A 25 4.41 12.02 4.35
CA LEU A 25 5.13 13.25 4.01
C LEU A 25 5.93 13.10 2.71
N GLY A 26 6.27 11.88 2.33
CA GLY A 26 7.23 11.58 1.27
C GLY A 26 8.64 11.48 1.83
N GLY A 27 9.42 10.56 1.26
CA GLY A 27 10.80 10.34 1.64
C GLY A 27 11.19 8.87 1.55
N PRO A 28 12.44 8.56 1.88
CA PRO A 28 12.91 7.18 1.95
C PRO A 28 12.25 6.44 3.11
N LEU A 29 11.66 5.28 2.81
CA LEU A 29 11.19 4.34 3.83
C LEU A 29 12.37 3.56 4.39
N HIS A 30 12.51 3.54 5.71
CA HIS A 30 13.46 2.67 6.40
C HIS A 30 12.67 1.60 7.14
N LEU A 31 12.57 0.42 6.53
CA LEU A 31 11.77 -0.66 7.11
C LEU A 31 12.34 -1.07 8.47
N VAL A 32 11.45 -1.28 9.43
CA VAL A 32 11.81 -1.72 10.77
C VAL A 32 11.62 -3.23 10.89
N ARG A 33 12.15 -3.85 11.95
CA ARG A 33 12.01 -5.30 12.17
C ARG A 33 10.54 -5.74 12.01
N PRO A 34 10.27 -6.97 11.50
CA PRO A 34 8.90 -7.44 11.37
C PRO A 34 8.15 -7.45 12.70
N PHE A 35 6.85 -7.13 12.67
CA PHE A 35 6.00 -7.11 13.86
C PHE A 35 5.32 -8.45 14.10
N GLY A 36 4.78 -9.05 13.02
CA GLY A 36 3.88 -10.18 13.07
C GLY A 36 2.53 -9.85 13.75
N VAL A 37 1.60 -10.82 13.70
CA VAL A 37 0.20 -10.62 14.14
C VAL A 37 0.10 -10.08 15.57
N ARG A 38 0.73 -10.77 16.53
CA ARG A 38 0.53 -10.50 17.96
C ARG A 38 1.01 -9.12 18.36
N LEU A 39 2.18 -8.68 17.89
CA LEU A 39 2.70 -7.36 18.24
C LEU A 39 1.93 -6.26 17.50
N ALA A 40 1.56 -6.49 16.24
CA ALA A 40 0.80 -5.52 15.46
C ALA A 40 -0.57 -5.19 16.09
N LEU A 41 -1.27 -6.20 16.62
CA LEU A 41 -2.56 -5.99 17.29
C LEU A 41 -2.46 -5.31 18.66
N LEU A 42 -1.28 -5.32 19.29
CA LEU A 42 -1.02 -4.61 20.54
C LEU A 42 -0.63 -3.14 20.30
N LEU A 43 -0.32 -2.77 19.05
CA LEU A 43 0.06 -1.40 18.72
C LEU A 43 -1.19 -0.52 18.59
N GLY A 44 -1.14 0.65 19.22
CA GLY A 44 -2.23 1.62 19.22
C GLY A 44 -3.11 1.58 20.49
N ASP A 45 -3.06 0.50 21.28
CA ASP A 45 -3.69 0.47 22.60
C ASP A 45 -2.79 1.18 23.61
N GLY A 46 -3.17 2.41 24.00
CA GLY A 46 -2.40 3.22 24.96
C GLY A 46 -1.02 3.66 24.43
N ALA A 47 -0.91 3.78 23.11
CA ALA A 47 0.30 4.21 22.42
C ALA A 47 0.91 5.48 23.05
N PRO A 48 2.23 5.53 23.32
CA PRO A 48 2.88 6.77 23.73
C PRO A 48 2.68 7.85 22.66
N ALA A 49 2.69 9.11 23.09
CA ALA A 49 2.63 10.23 22.18
C ALA A 49 3.81 10.16 21.19
N ILE A 50 3.49 10.05 19.89
CA ILE A 50 4.43 10.40 18.82
C ILE A 50 4.95 11.81 19.12
N ASP A 51 6.21 12.07 18.77
CA ASP A 51 6.75 13.43 18.76
C ASP A 51 5.72 14.42 18.18
N ARG A 52 5.34 15.44 18.96
CA ARG A 52 4.18 16.29 18.65
C ARG A 52 4.35 17.04 17.32
N ASP A 53 5.58 17.42 17.00
CA ASP A 53 5.90 18.13 15.76
C ASP A 53 5.79 17.20 14.55
N LEU A 54 6.27 15.96 14.69
CA LEU A 54 6.08 14.92 13.68
C LEU A 54 4.59 14.59 13.48
N ALA A 55 3.84 14.40 14.56
CA ALA A 55 2.41 14.11 14.52
C ALA A 55 1.63 15.23 13.80
N SER A 56 1.91 16.50 14.14
CA SER A 56 1.29 17.67 13.50
C SER A 56 1.57 17.73 12.00
N ARG A 57 2.80 17.44 11.56
CA ARG A 57 3.15 17.40 10.13
C ARG A 57 2.42 16.27 9.41
N ILE A 58 2.34 15.08 10.00
CA ILE A 58 1.62 13.93 9.44
C ILE A 58 0.13 14.26 9.29
N GLU A 59 -0.49 14.86 10.30
CA GLU A 59 -1.90 15.22 10.25
C GLU A 59 -2.20 16.25 9.16
N LEU A 60 -1.41 17.33 9.08
CA LEU A 60 -1.55 18.34 8.02
C LEU A 60 -1.43 17.72 6.62
N ALA A 61 -0.50 16.78 6.42
CA ALA A 61 -0.35 16.08 5.15
C ALA A 61 -1.53 15.15 4.86
N ARG A 62 -2.03 14.40 5.85
CA ARG A 62 -3.23 13.55 5.71
C ARG A 62 -4.45 14.39 5.33
N VAL A 63 -4.69 15.52 6.00
CA VAL A 63 -5.81 16.43 5.68
C VAL A 63 -5.67 16.97 4.25
N ARG A 64 -4.46 17.36 3.81
CA ARG A 64 -4.22 17.79 2.42
C ARG A 64 -4.58 16.71 1.39
N VAL A 65 -4.23 15.45 1.65
CA VAL A 65 -4.60 14.33 0.78
C VAL A 65 -6.11 14.12 0.77
N ALA A 66 -6.76 14.12 1.93
CA ALA A 66 -8.21 13.94 2.01
C ALA A 66 -9.00 15.07 1.32
N ARG A 67 -8.50 16.31 1.39
CA ARG A 67 -9.05 17.48 0.69
C ARG A 67 -9.09 17.35 -0.83
N LEU A 68 -8.32 16.43 -1.41
CA LEU A 68 -8.40 16.14 -2.85
C LEU A 68 -9.74 15.51 -3.25
N ILE A 69 -10.47 14.91 -2.31
CA ILE A 69 -11.74 14.20 -2.57
C ILE A 69 -12.88 14.59 -1.63
N ALA A 70 -12.62 15.28 -0.51
CA ALA A 70 -13.65 15.70 0.45
C ALA A 70 -13.36 17.09 1.03
N PRO A 71 -14.34 18.00 1.14
CA PRO A 71 -14.15 19.30 1.78
C PRO A 71 -14.13 19.16 3.30
N ILE A 72 -12.99 18.75 3.86
CA ILE A 72 -12.80 18.54 5.30
C ILE A 72 -11.56 19.27 5.81
N ASP A 73 -11.57 19.60 7.10
CA ASP A 73 -10.48 20.32 7.77
C ASP A 73 -9.78 19.49 8.85
N THR A 74 -10.41 18.40 9.28
CA THR A 74 -9.87 17.51 10.31
C THR A 74 -10.09 16.06 9.90
N LEU A 75 -9.22 15.17 10.38
CA LEU A 75 -9.35 13.73 10.25
C LEU A 75 -9.31 13.11 11.64
N PRO A 76 -9.94 11.94 11.84
CA PRO A 76 -9.76 11.21 13.07
C PRO A 76 -8.29 10.80 13.25
N GLU A 77 -7.89 10.67 14.51
CA GLU A 77 -6.61 10.10 14.89
C GLU A 77 -6.46 8.67 14.35
N LEU A 78 -5.21 8.21 14.23
CA LEU A 78 -4.94 6.85 13.77
C LEU A 78 -5.33 5.85 14.86
N THR A 79 -6.22 4.93 14.51
CA THR A 79 -6.70 3.87 15.40
C THR A 79 -5.69 2.72 15.50
N SER A 80 -5.86 1.82 16.47
CA SER A 80 -5.08 0.58 16.57
C SER A 80 -5.15 -0.26 15.28
N ALA A 81 -6.30 -0.27 14.61
CA ALA A 81 -6.46 -0.94 13.31
C ALA A 81 -5.59 -0.31 12.21
N ASP A 82 -5.40 1.02 12.22
CA ASP A 82 -4.56 1.71 11.23
C ASP A 82 -3.07 1.44 11.49
N TRP A 83 -2.67 1.38 12.76
CA TRP A 83 -1.31 0.97 13.16
C TRP A 83 -1.03 -0.48 12.81
N ALA A 84 -1.96 -1.39 13.08
CA ALA A 84 -1.86 -2.79 12.68
C ALA A 84 -1.72 -2.92 11.15
N LEU A 85 -2.46 -2.12 10.37
CA LEU A 85 -2.37 -2.11 8.92
C LEU A 85 -1.02 -1.56 8.42
N LEU A 86 -0.48 -0.55 9.09
CA LEU A 86 0.87 -0.05 8.83
C LEU A 86 1.95 -1.09 9.15
N CYS A 87 1.77 -1.87 10.23
CA CYS A 87 2.65 -3.01 10.54
C CYS A 87 2.59 -4.06 9.44
N ALA A 88 1.38 -4.41 8.97
CA ALA A 88 1.20 -5.34 7.86
C ALA A 88 1.91 -4.84 6.59
N LEU A 89 1.87 -3.53 6.30
CA LEU A 89 2.60 -2.93 5.19
C LEU A 89 4.12 -3.04 5.36
N ASN A 90 4.65 -2.72 6.55
CA ASN A 90 6.07 -2.88 6.86
C ASN A 90 6.52 -4.34 6.63
N ASP A 91 5.74 -5.29 7.16
CA ASP A 91 6.03 -6.72 7.07
C ASP A 91 5.92 -7.23 5.62
N LEU A 92 4.95 -6.74 4.85
CA LEU A 92 4.82 -7.00 3.41
C LEU A 92 6.05 -6.48 2.65
N LEU A 93 6.51 -5.26 2.92
CA LEU A 93 7.72 -4.69 2.30
C LEU A 93 8.98 -5.50 2.68
N GLN A 94 9.04 -6.00 3.93
CA GLN A 94 10.15 -6.83 4.41
C GLN A 94 10.24 -8.19 3.71
N LEU A 95 9.15 -8.74 3.15
CA LEU A 95 9.21 -9.93 2.29
C LEU A 95 10.13 -9.73 1.07
N THR A 96 10.43 -8.48 0.73
CA THR A 96 11.28 -8.14 -0.41
C THR A 96 12.75 -7.94 -0.02
N ASN A 97 13.05 -8.02 1.28
CA ASN A 97 14.41 -7.90 1.83
C ASN A 97 15.23 -9.16 1.49
N HIS A 98 16.36 -8.98 0.82
CA HIS A 98 17.23 -10.07 0.38
C HIS A 98 18.01 -10.71 1.55
N GLU A 99 18.16 -10.02 2.68
CA GLU A 99 18.80 -10.56 3.87
C GLU A 99 17.96 -11.68 4.51
N LEU A 100 16.67 -11.76 4.20
CA LEU A 100 15.81 -12.88 4.61
C LEU A 100 16.03 -14.14 3.74
N ALA A 101 16.67 -14.04 2.58
CA ALA A 101 16.84 -15.14 1.62
C ALA A 101 18.06 -16.05 1.88
N GLY A 102 18.77 -15.87 2.99
CA GLY A 102 19.88 -16.75 3.39
C GLY A 102 19.49 -18.24 3.39
N PRO A 103 20.41 -19.17 3.07
CA PRO A 103 20.10 -20.61 2.98
C PRO A 103 19.38 -21.18 4.21
N LEU A 104 19.71 -20.67 5.40
CA LEU A 104 19.13 -21.07 6.68
C LEU A 104 17.88 -20.24 7.10
N THR A 105 17.54 -19.20 6.35
CA THR A 105 16.46 -18.25 6.69
C THR A 105 15.31 -18.26 5.69
N ARG A 106 15.37 -19.05 4.60
CA ARG A 106 14.30 -19.13 3.58
C ARG A 106 12.92 -19.47 4.13
N SER A 107 12.85 -20.27 5.20
CA SER A 107 11.59 -20.62 5.87
C SER A 107 10.90 -19.42 6.55
N ARG A 108 11.57 -18.26 6.64
CA ARG A 108 10.99 -17.02 7.16
C ARG A 108 10.01 -16.36 6.19
N TYR A 109 10.19 -16.50 4.88
CA TYR A 109 9.27 -15.91 3.89
C TYR A 109 7.84 -16.44 4.02
N PRO A 110 7.56 -17.76 3.97
CA PRO A 110 6.19 -18.25 4.10
C PRO A 110 5.58 -17.91 5.46
N ARG A 111 6.37 -17.89 6.54
CA ARG A 111 5.89 -17.49 7.88
C ARG A 111 5.51 -16.00 7.96
N LEU A 112 6.35 -15.12 7.42
CA LEU A 112 6.08 -13.69 7.40
C LEU A 112 4.91 -13.38 6.48
N LEU A 113 4.82 -14.04 5.32
CA LEU A 113 3.70 -13.90 4.39
C LEU A 113 2.38 -14.36 5.03
N ALA A 114 2.36 -15.52 5.69
CA ALA A 114 1.21 -15.98 6.45
C ALA A 114 0.83 -14.95 7.52
N SER A 115 1.80 -14.43 8.27
CA SER A 115 1.54 -13.40 9.28
C SER A 115 0.95 -12.11 8.70
N VAL A 116 1.33 -11.70 7.49
CA VAL A 116 0.73 -10.54 6.82
C VAL A 116 -0.73 -10.84 6.46
N ARG A 117 -1.00 -12.03 5.91
CA ARG A 117 -2.37 -12.47 5.55
C ARG A 117 -3.26 -12.51 6.79
N ASP A 118 -2.83 -13.22 7.83
CA ASP A 118 -3.55 -13.35 9.11
C ASP A 118 -3.85 -11.98 9.72
N LEU A 119 -2.86 -11.07 9.70
CA LEU A 119 -3.04 -9.71 10.23
C LEU A 119 -4.06 -8.92 9.41
N CYS A 120 -4.02 -9.00 8.08
CA CYS A 120 -5.01 -8.34 7.23
C CYS A 120 -6.42 -8.91 7.39
N GLU A 121 -6.57 -10.20 7.71
CA GLU A 121 -7.86 -10.81 8.02
C GLU A 121 -8.42 -10.33 9.37
N LEU A 122 -7.55 -10.13 10.36
CA LEU A 122 -7.92 -9.66 11.70
C LEU A 122 -8.19 -8.16 11.75
N VAL A 123 -7.58 -7.36 10.87
CA VAL A 123 -7.87 -5.92 10.78
C VAL A 123 -9.27 -5.71 10.19
N PRO A 124 -10.19 -5.05 10.92
CA PRO A 124 -11.55 -4.84 10.44
C PRO A 124 -11.58 -3.88 9.24
N ALA A 125 -12.56 -4.10 8.36
CA ALA A 125 -12.92 -3.10 7.36
C ALA A 125 -13.28 -1.76 8.05
N PRO A 126 -13.08 -0.61 7.39
CA PRO A 126 -13.47 0.67 7.99
C PRO A 126 -15.00 0.67 8.25
N PRO A 127 -15.46 0.97 9.48
CA PRO A 127 -16.87 0.88 9.84
C PRO A 127 -17.73 1.99 9.18
N ASP A 128 -17.09 3.09 8.79
CA ASP A 128 -17.75 4.24 8.19
C ASP A 128 -16.87 4.93 7.13
N VAL A 129 -17.49 5.88 6.44
CA VAL A 129 -16.87 6.65 5.36
C VAL A 129 -15.74 7.54 5.88
N ALA A 130 -15.85 8.08 7.10
CA ALA A 130 -14.83 8.93 7.71
C ALA A 130 -13.54 8.15 7.98
N THR A 131 -13.66 6.92 8.50
CA THR A 131 -12.55 5.99 8.73
C THR A 131 -11.93 5.53 7.42
N ALA A 132 -12.75 5.27 6.40
CA ALA A 132 -12.24 4.94 5.06
C ALA A 132 -11.44 6.08 4.44
N LEU A 133 -11.91 7.33 4.60
CA LEU A 133 -11.22 8.53 4.15
C LEU A 133 -9.92 8.75 4.93
N SER A 134 -9.95 8.54 6.25
CA SER A 134 -8.76 8.59 7.12
C SER A 134 -7.69 7.59 6.68
N ARG A 135 -8.07 6.33 6.43
CA ARG A 135 -7.16 5.30 5.89
C ARG A 135 -6.63 5.69 4.52
N HIS A 136 -7.49 6.21 3.64
CA HIS A 136 -7.03 6.68 2.33
C HIS A 136 -5.98 7.79 2.46
N ALA A 137 -6.23 8.79 3.29
CA ALA A 137 -5.30 9.88 3.54
C ALA A 137 -3.92 9.39 4.05
N THR A 138 -3.91 8.35 4.88
CA THR A 138 -2.68 7.74 5.40
C THR A 138 -1.93 6.91 4.35
N PHE A 139 -2.65 6.17 3.52
CA PHE A 139 -2.09 5.15 2.63
C PHE A 139 -2.15 5.51 1.13
N ALA A 140 -2.55 6.73 0.76
CA ALA A 140 -2.77 7.13 -0.63
C ALA A 140 -1.55 6.91 -1.54
N ARG A 141 -0.34 6.97 -0.96
CA ARG A 141 0.94 6.87 -1.67
C ARG A 141 1.57 5.48 -1.65
N VAL A 142 0.87 4.48 -1.10
CA VAL A 142 1.44 3.13 -0.93
C VAL A 142 1.90 2.50 -2.25
N LEU A 143 1.14 2.71 -3.34
CA LEU A 143 1.52 2.19 -4.66
C LEU A 143 2.52 3.08 -5.41
N ASP A 144 2.80 4.28 -4.89
CA ASP A 144 3.92 5.11 -5.35
C ASP A 144 5.25 4.64 -4.74
N CYS A 145 5.22 3.75 -3.76
CA CYS A 145 6.43 3.17 -3.19
C CYS A 145 7.18 2.33 -4.22
N PHE A 146 8.48 2.55 -4.31
CA PHE A 146 9.37 1.81 -5.18
C PHE A 146 10.67 1.49 -4.43
N ARG A 147 11.30 0.39 -4.83
CA ARG A 147 12.64 -0.01 -4.39
C ARG A 147 13.61 0.34 -5.49
N THR A 148 14.73 0.98 -5.14
CA THR A 148 15.82 1.22 -6.11
C THR A 148 16.77 0.04 -6.05
N ASP A 149 16.80 -0.73 -7.12
CA ASP A 149 17.70 -1.86 -7.29
C ASP A 149 18.90 -1.42 -8.12
N ALA A 150 20.07 -1.97 -7.81
CA ALA A 150 21.31 -1.73 -8.54
C ALA A 150 21.92 -3.05 -9.00
N GLN A 151 22.25 -3.14 -10.28
CA GLN A 151 23.01 -4.25 -10.83
C GLN A 151 24.39 -3.73 -11.21
N VAL A 152 25.43 -4.40 -10.72
CA VAL A 152 26.83 -4.10 -11.02
C VAL A 152 27.38 -5.27 -11.83
N VAL A 153 27.89 -4.99 -13.02
CA VAL A 153 28.52 -5.96 -13.92
C VAL A 153 29.98 -5.54 -14.13
N TRP A 154 30.90 -6.50 -14.14
CA TRP A 154 32.32 -6.29 -14.43
C TRP A 154 32.88 -7.52 -15.17
N TRP A 155 34.12 -7.43 -15.64
CA TRP A 155 34.70 -8.45 -16.54
C TRP A 155 34.69 -9.91 -16.03
N THR A 156 34.67 -10.13 -14.71
CA THR A 156 34.64 -11.48 -14.10
C THR A 156 33.30 -11.85 -13.47
N GLY A 157 32.26 -11.00 -13.55
CA GLY A 157 30.98 -11.36 -12.97
C GLY A 157 30.00 -10.21 -12.79
N SER A 158 28.96 -10.48 -12.00
CA SER A 158 27.94 -9.49 -11.65
C SER A 158 27.44 -9.67 -10.23
N ALA A 159 26.87 -8.61 -9.67
CA ALA A 159 26.19 -8.60 -8.38
C ALA A 159 24.94 -7.71 -8.46
N SER A 160 23.86 -8.14 -7.80
CA SER A 160 22.61 -7.38 -7.71
C SER A 160 22.34 -6.97 -6.27
N PHE A 161 21.93 -5.72 -6.07
CA PHE A 161 21.62 -5.12 -4.78
C PHE A 161 20.17 -4.65 -4.79
N ARG A 162 19.39 -5.11 -3.83
CA ARG A 162 17.94 -4.83 -3.76
C ARG A 162 17.66 -3.82 -2.66
N GLY A 163 17.27 -2.62 -3.05
CA GLY A 163 17.01 -1.52 -2.10
C GLY A 163 18.23 -1.05 -1.31
N GLN A 164 19.44 -1.44 -1.72
CA GLN A 164 20.69 -1.06 -1.07
C GLN A 164 21.69 -0.55 -2.11
N PRO A 165 22.51 0.46 -1.77
CA PRO A 165 23.58 0.91 -2.65
C PRO A 165 24.65 -0.18 -2.79
N PRO A 166 25.27 -0.35 -3.98
CA PRO A 166 26.40 -1.25 -4.14
C PRO A 166 27.57 -0.86 -3.23
N PRO A 167 28.27 -1.83 -2.59
CA PRO A 167 29.44 -1.56 -1.78
C PRO A 167 30.52 -0.80 -2.58
N PRO A 168 31.16 0.25 -1.99
CA PRO A 168 32.16 1.07 -2.69
C PRO A 168 33.30 0.26 -3.31
N ARG A 169 33.68 -0.87 -2.68
CA ARG A 169 34.72 -1.78 -3.18
C ARG A 169 34.43 -2.36 -4.57
N LEU A 170 33.16 -2.61 -4.89
CA LEU A 170 32.77 -3.13 -6.21
C LEU A 170 32.79 -2.06 -7.29
N LEU A 171 32.73 -0.80 -6.89
CA LEU A 171 32.76 0.37 -7.78
C LEU A 171 34.19 0.86 -8.07
N ARG A 172 35.21 0.24 -7.47
CA ARG A 172 36.63 0.60 -7.69
C ARG A 172 37.12 0.10 -9.05
N TRP A 173 38.08 0.85 -9.63
CA TRP A 173 38.75 0.54 -10.89
C TRP A 173 37.78 0.35 -12.07
N ARG A 174 36.81 1.26 -12.21
CA ARG A 174 35.74 1.16 -13.21
C ARG A 174 36.26 0.92 -14.63
N GLN A 175 37.31 1.64 -15.02
CA GLN A 175 37.92 1.53 -16.36
C GLN A 175 38.69 0.21 -16.54
N LEU A 176 39.49 -0.21 -15.56
CA LEU A 176 40.29 -1.45 -15.66
C LEU A 176 39.43 -2.72 -15.60
N ARG A 177 38.33 -2.69 -14.83
CA ARG A 177 37.45 -3.85 -14.62
C ARG A 177 36.18 -3.80 -15.47
N ASN A 178 36.03 -2.81 -16.34
CA ASN A 178 34.81 -2.54 -17.11
C ASN A 178 33.54 -2.57 -16.24
N VAL A 179 33.58 -1.88 -15.09
CA VAL A 179 32.47 -1.88 -14.13
C VAL A 179 31.34 -0.99 -14.65
N THR A 180 30.20 -1.62 -14.95
CA THR A 180 28.95 -0.96 -15.33
C THR A 180 27.94 -1.07 -14.20
N VAL A 181 27.27 0.03 -13.89
CA VAL A 181 26.21 0.07 -12.87
C VAL A 181 24.92 0.52 -13.55
N SER A 182 23.89 -0.32 -13.47
CA SER A 182 22.54 0.03 -13.90
C SER A 182 21.61 0.06 -12.69
N THR A 183 20.86 1.14 -12.53
CA THR A 183 19.83 1.28 -11.49
C THR A 183 18.43 1.16 -12.08
N ARG A 184 17.51 0.54 -11.35
CA ARG A 184 16.11 0.39 -11.75
C ARG A 184 15.21 0.69 -10.55
N ARG A 185 14.13 1.45 -10.78
CA ARG A 185 13.03 1.60 -9.83
C ARG A 185 12.06 0.43 -10.04
N VAL A 186 11.81 -0.33 -8.98
CA VAL A 186 10.88 -1.47 -8.96
C VAL A 186 9.69 -1.08 -8.09
N GLY A 187 8.51 -0.93 -8.68
CA GLY A 187 7.29 -0.56 -7.96
C GLY A 187 6.82 -1.67 -7.02
N LEU A 188 6.01 -1.31 -6.02
CA LEU A 188 5.54 -2.24 -4.97
C LEU A 188 5.05 -3.59 -5.51
N ALA A 189 4.20 -3.58 -6.52
CA ALA A 189 3.61 -4.78 -7.12
C ALA A 189 4.63 -5.73 -7.79
N GLU A 190 5.80 -5.23 -8.16
CA GLU A 190 6.85 -5.99 -8.85
C GLU A 190 7.97 -6.43 -7.89
N MET A 191 7.97 -5.97 -6.63
CA MET A 191 9.13 -6.14 -5.74
C MET A 191 9.47 -7.60 -5.40
N ALA A 192 8.48 -8.49 -5.48
CA ALA A 192 8.63 -9.93 -5.24
C ALA A 192 9.16 -10.72 -6.46
N GLN A 193 9.31 -10.07 -7.63
CA GLN A 193 9.79 -10.77 -8.82
C GLN A 193 11.24 -11.24 -8.65
N GLY A 194 11.47 -12.53 -8.95
CA GLY A 194 12.80 -13.13 -8.89
C GLY A 194 13.38 -13.28 -7.49
N ILE A 195 12.58 -13.26 -6.42
CA ILE A 195 13.05 -13.58 -5.06
C ILE A 195 12.99 -15.11 -4.85
N PRO A 196 14.12 -15.78 -4.57
CA PRO A 196 14.08 -17.20 -4.24
C PRO A 196 13.29 -17.45 -2.95
N GLY A 197 12.28 -18.33 -3.01
CA GLY A 197 11.46 -18.70 -1.85
C GLY A 197 10.24 -17.80 -1.59
N LEU A 198 9.98 -16.82 -2.44
CA LEU A 198 8.75 -16.02 -2.43
C LEU A 198 8.14 -16.01 -3.82
N ALA A 199 6.99 -16.64 -4.00
CA ALA A 199 6.29 -16.61 -5.27
C ALA A 199 5.65 -15.22 -5.49
N ALA A 200 5.81 -14.66 -6.68
CA ALA A 200 5.23 -13.35 -7.02
C ALA A 200 3.69 -13.31 -6.92
N PRO A 201 2.94 -14.37 -7.32
CA PRO A 201 1.49 -14.42 -7.11
C PRO A 201 1.11 -14.35 -5.63
N ASP A 202 1.80 -15.10 -4.78
CA ASP A 202 1.54 -15.11 -3.33
C ASP A 202 1.68 -13.74 -2.67
N TYR A 203 2.70 -12.98 -3.11
CA TYR A 203 2.92 -11.61 -2.70
C TYR A 203 1.81 -10.66 -3.23
N ALA A 204 1.44 -10.82 -4.49
CA ALA A 204 0.38 -10.03 -5.11
C ALA A 204 -0.97 -10.26 -4.39
N ASP A 205 -1.27 -11.49 -3.98
CA ASP A 205 -2.46 -11.83 -3.21
C ASP A 205 -2.46 -11.19 -1.82
N ALA A 206 -1.30 -11.18 -1.13
CA ALA A 206 -1.17 -10.49 0.15
C ALA A 206 -1.32 -8.96 0.01
N LEU A 207 -0.76 -8.37 -1.04
CA LEU A 207 -0.95 -6.95 -1.35
C LEU A 207 -2.41 -6.65 -1.70
N ALA A 208 -3.07 -7.51 -2.48
CA ALA A 208 -4.50 -7.36 -2.81
C ALA A 208 -5.36 -7.41 -1.54
N LEU A 209 -5.11 -8.39 -0.66
CA LEU A 209 -5.80 -8.51 0.62
C LEU A 209 -5.58 -7.27 1.49
N TRP A 210 -4.36 -6.76 1.58
CA TRP A 210 -4.04 -5.52 2.30
C TRP A 210 -4.80 -4.32 1.73
N LEU A 211 -4.89 -4.19 0.40
CA LEU A 211 -5.65 -3.12 -0.27
C LEU A 211 -7.14 -3.18 0.07
N THR A 212 -7.73 -4.37 0.27
CA THR A 212 -9.13 -4.47 0.71
C THR A 212 -9.41 -3.84 2.07
N ARG A 213 -8.37 -3.56 2.89
CA ARG A 213 -8.51 -2.85 4.17
C ARG A 213 -8.45 -1.31 4.03
N THR A 214 -8.08 -0.83 2.84
CA THR A 214 -8.03 0.59 2.45
C THR A 214 -8.91 0.85 1.22
N PRO A 215 -10.24 0.61 1.30
CA PRO A 215 -11.11 0.52 0.12
C PRO A 215 -11.10 1.77 -0.77
N LEU A 216 -10.95 2.97 -0.20
CA LEU A 216 -10.82 4.19 -1.01
C LEU A 216 -9.45 4.31 -1.69
N THR A 217 -8.35 3.82 -1.11
CA THR A 217 -7.05 3.71 -1.80
C THR A 217 -7.09 2.66 -2.90
N ASP A 218 -7.77 1.54 -2.65
CA ASP A 218 -7.99 0.49 -3.63
C ASP A 218 -8.74 1.02 -4.87
N LEU A 219 -9.84 1.76 -4.66
CA LEU A 219 -10.59 2.44 -5.72
C LEU A 219 -9.79 3.57 -6.39
N ALA A 220 -9.10 4.40 -5.61
CA ALA A 220 -8.26 5.48 -6.13
C ALA A 220 -7.13 4.96 -7.03
N THR A 221 -6.79 3.68 -6.94
CA THR A 221 -5.74 3.03 -7.72
C THR A 221 -6.29 1.90 -8.59
N ALA A 222 -7.58 1.97 -8.96
CA ALA A 222 -8.26 0.91 -9.71
C ALA A 222 -7.62 0.62 -11.08
N THR A 223 -6.91 1.59 -11.66
CA THR A 223 -6.21 1.51 -12.96
C THR A 223 -4.87 0.77 -12.90
N ARG A 224 -4.42 0.35 -11.71
CA ARG A 224 -3.16 -0.38 -11.54
C ARG A 224 -3.16 -1.70 -12.31
N LYS A 225 -1.97 -2.09 -12.79
CA LYS A 225 -1.77 -3.35 -13.53
C LYS A 225 -1.75 -4.59 -12.63
N SER A 226 -1.16 -4.47 -11.44
CA SER A 226 -0.99 -5.59 -10.51
C SER A 226 -0.97 -5.09 -9.04
N PRO A 227 -1.58 -5.83 -8.10
CA PRO A 227 -2.65 -6.80 -8.36
C PRO A 227 -3.82 -6.07 -9.04
N PRO A 228 -4.51 -6.68 -10.01
CA PRO A 228 -5.64 -6.01 -10.67
C PRO A 228 -6.72 -5.63 -9.65
N PHE A 229 -7.40 -4.51 -9.87
CA PHE A 229 -8.53 -4.12 -9.04
C PHE A 229 -9.64 -5.18 -9.08
N ALA A 230 -10.18 -5.53 -7.91
CA ALA A 230 -11.29 -6.45 -7.76
C ALA A 230 -12.23 -5.92 -6.67
N TRP A 231 -13.53 -6.08 -6.88
CA TRP A 231 -14.52 -5.69 -5.88
C TRP A 231 -14.39 -6.57 -4.63
N SER A 232 -14.05 -5.95 -3.51
CA SER A 232 -14.10 -6.53 -2.18
C SER A 232 -15.35 -6.09 -1.42
N ALA A 233 -15.71 -6.83 -0.37
CA ALA A 233 -16.79 -6.44 0.53
C ALA A 233 -16.60 -5.00 1.07
N SER A 234 -15.37 -4.61 1.40
CA SER A 234 -15.04 -3.26 1.86
C SER A 234 -15.29 -2.19 0.79
N THR A 235 -14.87 -2.41 -0.45
CA THR A 235 -15.11 -1.46 -1.55
C THR A 235 -16.59 -1.33 -1.88
N LEU A 236 -17.32 -2.45 -1.84
CA LEU A 236 -18.77 -2.48 -2.05
C LEU A 236 -19.52 -1.76 -0.93
N ALA A 237 -19.13 -1.98 0.33
CA ALA A 237 -19.72 -1.28 1.48
C ALA A 237 -19.58 0.25 1.37
N ILE A 238 -18.44 0.75 0.87
CA ILE A 238 -18.25 2.19 0.63
C ILE A 238 -19.21 2.70 -0.44
N VAL A 239 -19.28 2.06 -1.61
CA VAL A 239 -20.12 2.53 -2.73
C VAL A 239 -21.62 2.24 -2.54
N ALA A 240 -22.00 1.44 -1.54
CA ALA A 240 -23.37 1.20 -1.13
C ALA A 240 -23.99 2.43 -0.44
N THR A 241 -23.16 3.33 0.11
CA THR A 241 -23.63 4.56 0.77
C THR A 241 -23.45 5.77 -0.15
N VAL A 242 -24.39 6.72 -0.13
CA VAL A 242 -24.29 7.97 -0.92
C VAL A 242 -22.98 8.74 -0.67
N PRO A 243 -22.55 9.01 0.58
CA PRO A 243 -21.30 9.73 0.82
C PRO A 243 -20.08 8.93 0.36
N GLY A 244 -20.03 7.62 0.63
CA GLY A 244 -18.90 6.78 0.21
C GLY A 244 -18.79 6.66 -1.31
N ARG A 245 -19.92 6.54 -2.00
CA ARG A 245 -20.03 6.56 -3.46
C ARG A 245 -19.52 7.86 -4.07
N SER A 246 -19.88 9.01 -3.47
CA SER A 246 -19.38 10.32 -3.88
C SER A 246 -17.87 10.45 -3.73
N LEU A 247 -17.29 9.95 -2.63
CA LEU A 247 -15.84 9.94 -2.43
C LEU A 247 -15.13 9.02 -3.42
N ALA A 248 -15.67 7.82 -3.64
CA ALA A 248 -15.14 6.86 -4.61
C ALA A 248 -15.12 7.46 -6.02
N TYR A 249 -16.22 8.09 -6.45
CA TYR A 249 -16.31 8.78 -7.73
C TYR A 249 -15.23 9.86 -7.88
N ARG A 250 -15.07 10.73 -6.87
CA ARG A 250 -14.03 11.78 -6.88
C ARG A 250 -12.62 11.21 -6.89
N ALA A 251 -12.37 10.11 -6.19
CA ALA A 251 -11.08 9.43 -6.22
C ALA A 251 -10.76 8.87 -7.62
N LEU A 252 -11.76 8.31 -8.30
CA LEU A 252 -11.64 7.77 -9.66
C LEU A 252 -11.45 8.86 -10.73
N LEU A 253 -12.07 10.03 -10.56
CA LEU A 253 -11.86 11.19 -11.46
C LEU A 253 -10.42 11.70 -11.48
N ARG A 254 -9.57 11.24 -10.56
CA ARG A 254 -8.13 11.57 -10.55
C ARG A 254 -7.28 10.60 -11.36
N GLN A 255 -7.90 9.58 -11.94
CA GLN A 255 -7.25 8.58 -12.78
C GLN A 255 -7.53 8.86 -14.26
N PRO A 256 -6.74 8.27 -15.18
CA PRO A 256 -7.10 8.28 -16.60
C PRO A 256 -8.50 7.67 -16.79
N HIS A 257 -9.41 8.48 -17.36
CA HIS A 257 -10.85 8.23 -17.40
C HIS A 257 -11.21 6.90 -18.08
N ASP A 258 -10.61 6.64 -19.24
CA ASP A 258 -10.75 5.43 -20.03
C ASP A 258 -10.32 4.17 -19.25
N LEU A 259 -9.17 4.23 -18.59
CA LEU A 259 -8.64 3.14 -17.79
C LEU A 259 -9.50 2.88 -16.54
N ALA A 260 -10.01 3.94 -15.90
CA ALA A 260 -10.87 3.81 -14.72
C ALA A 260 -12.18 3.11 -15.07
N VAL A 261 -12.85 3.54 -16.14
CA VAL A 261 -14.08 2.90 -16.64
C VAL A 261 -13.83 1.44 -17.03
N ALA A 262 -12.75 1.16 -17.78
CA ALA A 262 -12.40 -0.19 -18.18
C ALA A 262 -12.11 -1.10 -16.97
N ALA A 263 -11.38 -0.61 -15.96
CA ALA A 263 -11.05 -1.36 -14.76
C ALA A 263 -12.30 -1.71 -13.94
N LEU A 264 -13.21 -0.77 -13.74
CA LEU A 264 -14.46 -1.00 -12.99
C LEU A 264 -15.38 -1.97 -13.73
N ALA A 265 -15.55 -1.80 -15.05
CA ALA A 265 -16.38 -2.68 -15.86
C ALA A 265 -15.83 -4.12 -15.89
N ARG A 266 -14.50 -4.29 -15.99
CA ARG A 266 -13.84 -5.59 -15.86
C ARG A 266 -14.12 -6.20 -14.49
N ALA A 267 -13.81 -5.48 -13.41
CA ALA A 267 -13.98 -5.98 -12.05
C ALA A 267 -15.44 -6.33 -11.73
N ALA A 268 -16.41 -5.56 -12.23
CA ALA A 268 -17.84 -5.84 -12.04
C ALA A 268 -18.26 -7.17 -12.68
N ARG A 269 -17.74 -7.48 -13.89
CA ARG A 269 -17.98 -8.78 -14.55
C ARG A 269 -17.35 -9.96 -13.82
N GLU A 270 -16.24 -9.75 -13.13
CA GLU A 270 -15.54 -10.77 -12.34
C GLU A 270 -16.26 -11.12 -11.03
N VAL A 271 -17.27 -10.33 -10.60
CA VAL A 271 -18.07 -10.65 -9.41
C VAL A 271 -18.87 -11.95 -9.64
N PRO A 272 -18.67 -13.00 -8.82
CA PRO A 272 -19.34 -14.28 -9.02
C PRO A 272 -20.87 -14.17 -9.03
N PRO A 273 -21.59 -14.87 -9.94
CA PRO A 273 -23.05 -14.78 -10.05
C PRO A 273 -23.82 -15.08 -8.76
N ARG A 274 -23.26 -15.93 -7.88
CA ARG A 274 -23.83 -16.23 -6.55
C ARG A 274 -23.95 -15.01 -5.63
N PHE A 275 -23.26 -13.92 -5.94
CA PHE A 275 -23.32 -12.64 -5.21
C PHE A 275 -24.11 -11.59 -6.00
N GLY A 276 -25.35 -11.91 -6.39
CA GLY A 276 -26.17 -11.08 -7.27
C GLY A 276 -26.30 -9.62 -6.84
N GLN A 277 -26.56 -9.35 -5.56
CA GLN A 277 -26.67 -7.97 -5.04
C GLN A 277 -25.35 -7.20 -5.17
N ALA A 278 -24.22 -7.83 -4.83
CA ALA A 278 -22.89 -7.22 -4.96
C ALA A 278 -22.56 -6.89 -6.41
N ARG A 279 -22.93 -7.79 -7.33
CA ARG A 279 -22.74 -7.58 -8.77
C ARG A 279 -23.58 -6.42 -9.30
N VAL A 280 -24.86 -6.35 -8.94
CA VAL A 280 -25.74 -5.23 -9.32
C VAL A 280 -25.18 -3.91 -8.81
N LEU A 281 -24.69 -3.87 -7.57
CA LEU A 281 -24.08 -2.66 -7.01
C LEU A 281 -22.81 -2.24 -7.76
N ALA A 282 -21.92 -3.20 -8.07
CA ALA A 282 -20.70 -2.97 -8.84
C ALA A 282 -20.99 -2.48 -10.27
N GLU A 283 -21.92 -3.11 -10.97
CA GLU A 283 -22.33 -2.75 -12.34
C GLU A 283 -23.02 -1.38 -12.37
N SER A 284 -23.89 -1.10 -11.39
CA SER A 284 -24.53 0.20 -11.21
C SER A 284 -23.51 1.31 -11.02
N PHE A 285 -22.53 1.12 -10.13
CA PHE A 285 -21.50 2.12 -9.87
C PHE A 285 -20.56 2.30 -11.06
N ALA A 286 -20.15 1.22 -11.73
CA ALA A 286 -19.33 1.31 -12.95
C ALA A 286 -20.05 2.11 -14.06
N SER A 287 -21.36 1.89 -14.23
CA SER A 287 -22.18 2.61 -15.21
C SER A 287 -22.33 4.09 -14.88
N GLU A 288 -22.52 4.42 -13.60
CA GLU A 288 -22.58 5.80 -13.12
C GLU A 288 -21.26 6.54 -13.35
N VAL A 289 -20.13 5.92 -13.02
CA VAL A 289 -18.80 6.49 -13.26
C VAL A 289 -18.59 6.76 -14.75
N ALA A 290 -18.93 5.81 -15.61
CA ALA A 290 -18.81 5.96 -17.06
C ALA A 290 -19.70 7.10 -17.61
N ALA A 291 -20.95 7.19 -17.15
CA ALA A 291 -21.86 8.27 -17.55
C ALA A 291 -21.36 9.63 -17.07
N GLY A 292 -20.89 9.73 -15.83
CA GLY A 292 -20.36 10.96 -15.26
C GLY A 292 -19.10 11.47 -15.98
N ILE A 293 -18.17 10.57 -16.28
CA ILE A 293 -16.96 10.88 -17.07
C ILE A 293 -17.33 11.36 -18.48
N LYS A 294 -18.23 10.66 -19.18
CA LYS A 294 -18.68 11.06 -20.52
C LYS A 294 -19.24 12.49 -20.54
N LEU A 295 -20.06 12.84 -19.55
CA LEU A 295 -20.61 14.18 -19.41
C LEU A 295 -19.55 15.25 -19.13
N LEU A 296 -18.47 14.91 -18.40
CA LEU A 296 -17.35 15.83 -18.17
C LEU A 296 -16.54 16.05 -19.46
N ASP A 297 -16.24 14.98 -20.18
CA ASP A 297 -15.48 15.05 -21.44
C ASP A 297 -16.24 15.87 -22.51
N GLU A 298 -17.57 15.69 -22.62
CA GLU A 298 -18.43 16.48 -23.51
C GLU A 298 -18.41 17.98 -23.17
N ARG A 299 -18.37 18.33 -21.88
CA ARG A 299 -18.28 19.73 -21.43
C ARG A 299 -16.91 20.35 -21.69
N SER A 300 -15.84 19.57 -21.53
CA SER A 300 -14.48 20.03 -21.79
C SER A 300 -14.17 20.18 -23.27
N GLY A 301 -14.79 19.39 -24.15
CA GLY A 301 -14.65 19.52 -25.60
C GLY A 301 -15.50 20.61 -26.25
N ALA A 302 -16.46 21.18 -25.51
CA ALA A 302 -17.33 22.27 -25.97
C ALA A 302 -16.81 23.68 -25.63
N ALA A 303 -15.69 23.78 -24.91
CA ALA A 303 -15.03 25.02 -24.50
C ALA A 303 -13.74 25.26 -25.31
#